data_AF-A0A1F2U8R6-F1
#
_entry.id   AF-A0A1F2U8R6-F1
#
_cell.length_a   1.000
_cell.length_b   1.000
_cell.length_c   1.000
_cell.angle_alpha   90.00
_cell.angle_beta   90.00
_cell.angle_gamma   90.00
#
_symmetry.space_group_name_H-M   'P 1'
#
loop_
_entity.id
_entity.type
_entity.pdbx_description
1 polymer ?
#
loop_
_entity_poly.entity_id
_entity_poly.type
_entity_poly.pdbx_seq_one_letter_code
_entity_poly.pdbx_strand_id
1 'polypeptide(L)'
;MGCHADKRGPHLWEHDPVVESCTTCHDPHGSTNDRMLGAKEPFLCQRCHVTSQHPSTTYDGYALANSTFANRMSGRSCAACHQNIHGSNAPSGKAFLR
;
A
#
# COMPACT_ATOMS: atom_id res chain seq x y z
N MET A 1 11.71 -9.50 16.95
CA MET A 1 11.79 -8.31 16.05
C MET A 1 13.21 -8.10 15.49
N GLY A 2 13.83 -9.15 14.93
CA GLY A 2 15.23 -9.09 14.47
C GLY A 2 15.41 -9.17 12.94
N CYS A 3 14.42 -9.71 12.21
CA CYS A 3 14.65 -10.21 10.85
C CYS A 3 14.41 -9.16 9.74
N HIS A 4 13.48 -8.23 9.90
CA HIS A 4 13.18 -7.18 8.91
C HIS A 4 13.81 -5.85 9.34
N ALA A 5 15.15 -5.79 9.32
CA ALA A 5 15.88 -4.57 9.66
C ALA A 5 15.75 -3.49 8.58
N ASP A 6 15.64 -3.89 7.31
CA ASP A 6 15.48 -3.01 6.15
C ASP A 6 14.15 -2.26 6.12
N LYS A 7 13.14 -2.74 6.86
CA LYS A 7 11.81 -2.12 6.96
C LYS A 7 11.66 -1.18 8.15
N ARG A 8 12.69 -1.10 9.00
CA ARG A 8 12.68 -0.25 10.19
C ARG A 8 13.31 1.10 9.87
N GLY A 9 12.68 2.15 10.37
CA GLY A 9 13.17 3.53 10.27
C GLY A 9 14.41 3.81 11.13
N PRO A 10 14.86 5.08 11.17
CA PRO A 10 14.14 6.25 10.66
C PRO A 10 14.26 6.41 9.14
N HIS A 11 13.12 6.69 8.48
CA HIS A 11 13.12 7.15 7.09
C HIS A 11 12.84 8.66 7.05
N LEU A 12 13.29 9.37 6.01
CA LEU A 12 12.97 10.79 5.82
C LEU A 12 11.46 11.01 5.68
N TRP A 13 10.81 10.11 4.96
CA TRP A 13 9.36 10.04 4.80
C TRP A 13 8.87 8.73 5.36
N GLU A 14 8.16 8.77 6.48
CA GLU A 14 7.61 7.60 7.14
C GLU A 14 6.16 7.38 6.73
N HIS A 15 5.75 6.11 6.70
CA HIS A 15 4.36 5.73 6.57
C HIS A 15 3.84 5.40 7.98
N ASP A 16 3.10 6.31 8.59
CA ASP A 16 2.77 6.28 10.03
C ASP A 16 2.35 4.89 10.56
N PRO A 17 1.40 4.15 9.92
CA PRO A 17 1.07 2.78 10.31
C PRO A 17 2.24 1.81 10.47
N VAL A 18 3.31 1.94 9.68
CA VAL A 18 4.49 1.06 9.71
C VAL A 18 5.34 1.34 10.94
N VAL A 19 5.41 2.60 11.36
CA VAL A 19 6.14 3.03 12.56
C VAL A 19 5.40 2.57 13.82
N GLU A 20 4.08 2.65 13.81
CA GLU A 20 3.24 2.28 14.95
C GLU A 20 3.17 0.75 15.14
N SER A 21 2.76 0.02 14.09
CA SER A 21 2.66 -1.44 14.17
C SER A 21 2.64 -2.12 12.80
N CYS A 22 3.53 -3.09 12.62
CA CYS A 22 3.52 -3.97 11.45
C CYS A 22 2.19 -4.74 11.31
N THR A 23 1.48 -4.99 12.41
CA THR A 23 0.23 -5.78 12.41
C THR A 23 -0.99 -4.99 11.98
N THR A 24 -0.86 -3.68 11.77
CA THR A 24 -1.94 -2.87 11.17
C THR A 24 -2.27 -3.37 9.77
N CYS A 25 -1.25 -3.84 9.04
CA CYS A 25 -1.37 -4.34 7.67
C CYS A 25 -1.16 -5.86 7.55
N HIS A 26 -0.28 -6.45 8.39
CA HIS A 26 0.11 -7.85 8.29
C HIS A 26 -0.47 -8.74 9.38
N ASP A 27 -0.85 -9.95 9.02
CA ASP A 27 -1.13 -11.03 9.96
C ASP A 27 0.14 -11.89 10.16
N PRO A 28 0.77 -11.88 11.35
CA PRO A 28 1.98 -12.66 11.60
C PRO A 28 1.76 -14.18 11.59
N HIS A 29 0.52 -14.66 11.68
CA HIS A 29 0.18 -16.08 11.62
C HIS A 29 -0.19 -16.56 10.21
N GLY A 30 -0.29 -15.63 9.26
CA GLY A 30 -0.61 -15.91 7.86
C GLY A 30 -1.99 -15.40 7.45
N SER A 31 -2.17 -15.23 6.14
CA SER A 31 -3.42 -14.77 5.53
C SER A 31 -3.56 -15.37 4.13
N THR A 32 -4.80 -15.41 3.62
CA THR A 32 -5.08 -15.80 2.24
C THR A 32 -4.65 -14.73 1.23
N ASN A 33 -4.31 -13.53 1.69
CA ASN A 33 -3.79 -12.46 0.84
C ASN A 33 -2.26 -12.51 0.77
N ASP A 34 -1.70 -12.14 -0.38
CA ASP A 34 -0.25 -12.03 -0.58
C ASP A 34 0.44 -11.26 0.54
N ARG A 35 1.68 -11.64 0.86
CA ARG A 35 2.50 -10.98 1.91
C ARG A 35 1.84 -10.97 3.29
N MET A 36 0.91 -11.90 3.53
CA MET A 36 0.17 -12.03 4.78
C MET A 36 -0.65 -10.78 5.12
N LEU A 37 -1.21 -10.10 4.12
CA LEU A 37 -1.97 -8.87 4.35
C LEU A 37 -3.35 -9.17 4.98
N GLY A 38 -3.81 -8.33 5.90
CA GLY A 38 -5.14 -8.43 6.52
C GLY A 38 -6.30 -8.07 5.56
N ALA A 39 -5.98 -7.54 4.38
CA ALA A 39 -6.90 -7.36 3.26
C ALA A 39 -6.16 -7.37 1.93
N LYS A 40 -6.89 -7.69 0.86
CA LYS A 40 -6.38 -7.62 -0.50
C LYS A 40 -6.21 -6.16 -0.94
N GLU A 41 -5.17 -5.87 -1.72
CA GLU A 41 -5.06 -4.59 -2.42
C GLU A 41 -6.16 -4.48 -3.52
N PRO A 42 -6.72 -3.28 -3.79
CA PRO A 42 -6.46 -1.97 -3.16
C PRO A 42 -7.16 -1.74 -1.82
N PHE A 43 -8.04 -2.63 -1.37
CA PHE A 43 -8.90 -2.39 -0.19
C PHE A 43 -8.12 -2.08 1.08
N LEU A 44 -6.96 -2.72 1.28
CA LEU A 44 -6.09 -2.44 2.41
C LEU A 44 -5.73 -0.95 2.51
N CYS A 45 -5.27 -0.36 1.40
CA CYS A 45 -4.84 1.04 1.34
C CYS A 45 -6.03 1.98 1.53
N GLN A 46 -7.19 1.62 0.98
CA GLN A 46 -8.41 2.43 1.06
C GLN A 46 -9.07 2.44 2.44
N ARG A 47 -8.63 1.59 3.38
CA ARG A 47 -9.05 1.71 4.79
C ARG A 47 -8.66 3.07 5.39
N CYS A 48 -7.59 3.68 4.89
CA CYS A 48 -7.14 5.01 5.31
C CYS A 48 -7.18 6.02 4.15
N HIS A 49 -6.87 5.62 2.93
CA HIS A 49 -6.80 6.50 1.76
C HIS A 49 -8.13 6.57 0.99
N VAL A 50 -9.17 7.12 1.61
CA VAL A 50 -10.51 7.24 1.01
C VAL A 50 -10.65 8.41 0.01
N THR A 51 -9.86 9.48 0.21
CA THR A 51 -9.81 10.69 -0.64
C THR A 51 -8.39 10.97 -1.10
N SER A 52 -7.67 9.93 -1.54
CA SER A 52 -6.40 10.16 -2.24
C SER A 52 -6.64 10.98 -3.51
N GLN A 53 -5.63 11.68 -4.02
CA GLN A 53 -5.72 12.48 -5.27
C GLN A 53 -6.16 11.67 -6.51
N HIS A 54 -6.25 10.34 -6.38
CA HIS A 54 -6.88 9.45 -7.34
C HIS A 54 -8.39 9.35 -7.09
N PRO A 55 -9.26 9.43 -8.13
CA PRO A 55 -10.68 9.18 -7.97
C PRO A 55 -10.92 7.78 -7.39
N SER A 56 -11.71 7.69 -6.32
CA SER A 56 -12.17 6.45 -5.70
C SER A 56 -13.25 5.83 -6.60
N THR A 57 -12.86 5.31 -7.77
CA THR A 57 -13.79 4.67 -8.69
C THR A 57 -14.32 3.39 -8.06
N THR A 58 -15.63 3.23 -8.07
CA THR A 58 -16.32 2.05 -7.54
C THR A 58 -15.94 0.80 -8.31
N TYR A 59 -15.93 -0.34 -7.61
CA TYR A 59 -15.65 -1.65 -8.15
C TYR A 59 -16.82 -2.16 -8.99
N ASP A 60 -16.95 -1.66 -10.22
CA ASP A 60 -17.82 -2.26 -11.22
C ASP A 60 -16.98 -2.89 -12.34
N GLY A 61 -17.43 -4.05 -12.83
CA GLY A 61 -16.71 -4.81 -13.86
C GLY A 61 -16.59 -4.07 -15.19
N TYR A 62 -17.48 -3.11 -15.45
CA TYR A 62 -17.46 -2.29 -16.64
C TYR A 62 -16.32 -1.24 -16.60
N ALA A 63 -16.10 -0.62 -15.44
CA ALA A 63 -15.00 0.30 -15.17
C ALA A 63 -13.65 -0.42 -15.11
N LEU A 64 -13.58 -1.68 -14.65
CA LEU A 64 -12.36 -2.48 -14.76
C LEU A 64 -11.98 -2.75 -16.22
N ALA A 65 -12.95 -3.10 -17.06
CA ALA A 65 -12.71 -3.42 -18.46
C ALA A 65 -12.43 -2.19 -19.33
N ASN A 66 -12.95 -1.02 -18.95
CA ASN A 66 -12.93 0.18 -19.79
C ASN A 66 -12.17 1.38 -19.19
N SER A 67 -11.49 1.24 -18.04
CA SER A 67 -10.72 2.35 -17.46
C SER A 67 -9.21 2.23 -17.66
N THR A 68 -8.58 3.36 -17.98
CA THR A 68 -7.13 3.54 -17.93
C THR A 68 -6.56 3.39 -16.51
N PHE A 69 -7.42 3.37 -15.49
CA PHE A 69 -7.08 3.25 -14.08
C PHE A 69 -7.21 1.82 -13.54
N ALA A 70 -7.46 0.82 -14.41
CA ALA A 70 -7.51 -0.59 -14.04
C ALA A 70 -6.19 -1.06 -13.39
N ASN A 71 -5.06 -0.42 -13.68
CA ASN A 71 -3.77 -0.68 -13.02
C ASN A 71 -3.79 -0.39 -11.51
N ARG A 72 -4.73 0.42 -11.02
CA ARG A 72 -4.93 0.67 -9.58
C ARG A 72 -5.72 -0.46 -8.90
N MET A 73 -6.38 -1.31 -9.67
CA MET A 73 -7.23 -2.40 -9.18
C MET A 73 -6.68 -3.80 -9.50
N SER A 74 -5.66 -3.87 -10.36
CA SER A 74 -5.10 -5.11 -10.89
C SER A 74 -3.60 -5.23 -10.60
N GLY A 75 -3.09 -6.46 -10.50
CA GLY A 75 -1.69 -6.72 -10.18
C GLY A 75 -1.30 -6.21 -8.78
N ARG A 76 -0.21 -5.45 -8.70
CA ARG A 76 0.26 -4.81 -7.45
C ARG A 76 -0.52 -3.55 -7.07
N SER A 77 -1.58 -3.20 -7.80
CA SER A 77 -2.51 -2.12 -7.44
C SER A 77 -1.77 -0.82 -7.08
N CYS A 78 -2.02 -0.24 -5.90
CA CYS A 78 -1.36 0.96 -5.40
C CYS A 78 0.17 0.80 -5.38
N ALA A 79 0.67 -0.36 -4.95
CA ALA A 79 2.09 -0.64 -4.82
C ALA A 79 2.84 -0.77 -6.16
N ALA A 80 2.14 -0.73 -7.30
CA ALA A 80 2.77 -0.63 -8.62
C ALA A 80 3.49 0.72 -8.81
N CYS A 81 2.86 1.81 -8.37
CA CYS A 81 3.44 3.16 -8.40
C CYS A 81 4.04 3.54 -7.05
N HIS A 82 3.39 3.16 -5.95
CA HIS A 82 3.86 3.46 -4.59
C HIS A 82 4.75 2.32 -4.08
N GLN A 83 6.00 2.27 -4.55
CA GLN A 83 6.87 1.11 -4.32
C GLN A 83 7.47 1.06 -2.90
N ASN A 84 7.58 2.21 -2.22
CA ASN A 84 8.26 2.35 -0.94
C ASN A 84 7.30 2.62 0.23
N ILE A 85 6.23 1.84 0.35
CA ILE A 85 5.19 2.00 1.38
C ILE A 85 5.67 1.80 2.82
N HIS A 86 6.87 1.25 3.03
CA HIS A 86 7.47 1.13 4.37
C HIS A 86 8.32 2.34 4.78
N GLY A 87 8.47 3.32 3.89
CA GLY A 87 9.25 4.53 4.09
C GLY A 87 10.17 4.84 2.91
N SER A 88 10.45 6.13 2.69
CA SER A 88 11.33 6.61 1.61
C SER A 88 12.35 7.63 2.12
N ASN A 89 13.59 7.50 1.66
CA ASN A 89 14.66 8.47 1.91
C ASN A 89 14.89 9.43 0.74
N ALA A 90 14.08 9.34 -0.33
CA ALA A 90 14.21 10.23 -1.47
C ALA A 90 13.73 11.66 -1.10
N PRO A 91 14.37 12.73 -1.59
CA PRO A 91 13.90 14.10 -1.33
C PRO A 91 12.44 14.35 -1.74
N SER A 92 11.97 13.68 -2.80
CA SER A 92 10.57 13.71 -3.26
C SER A 92 9.79 12.43 -2.87
N GLY A 93 10.14 11.80 -1.75
CA GLY A 93 9.66 10.48 -1.33
C GLY A 93 8.34 10.50 -0.56
N LYS A 94 7.73 11.66 -0.29
CA LYS A 94 6.50 11.81 0.52
C LYS A 94 5.32 10.97 0.02
N ALA A 95 5.24 10.72 -1.29
CA ALA A 95 4.20 9.89 -1.90
C ALA A 95 4.64 8.43 -2.13
N PHE A 96 5.81 8.01 -1.63
CA PHE A 96 6.34 6.64 -1.74
C PHE A 96 6.50 6.11 -3.17
N LEU A 97 6.63 7.00 -4.16
CA LEU A 97 6.80 6.62 -5.56
C LEU A 97 8.17 5.97 -5.83
N ARG A 98 9.17 6.31 -5.02
CA ARG A 98 10.58 5.90 -5.16
C ARG A 98 11.34 6.10 -3.85
#